data_AF-A0A5E4T805-F1
#
_entry.id   AF-A0A5E4T805-F1
#
_cell.length_a   1.000
_cell.length_b   1.000
_cell.length_c   1.000
_cell.angle_alpha   90.00
_cell.angle_beta   90.00
_cell.angle_gamma   90.00
#
_symmetry.space_group_name_H-M   'P 1'
#
loop_
_entity.id
_entity.type
_entity.pdbx_description
1 polymer ?
#
loop_
_entity_poly.entity_id
_entity_poly.type
_entity_poly.pdbx_seq_one_letter_code
_entity_poly.pdbx_strand_id
1 'polypeptide(L)'
;MTIRLTPIEDRLAASAPDASAALLAQLAQLSGAQRTLKDALTSPLSPAAHRHARAQAEAVDAAIGILSRLTQRFRASYGRTGETPSSR
;
A
#
# COMPACT_ATOMS: atom_id res chain seq x y z
N MET A 1 14.75 17.90 -1.46
CA MET A 1 13.45 18.18 -0.79
C MET A 1 12.39 17.31 -1.44
N THR A 2 11.77 16.39 -0.70
CA THR A 2 10.62 15.62 -1.20
C THR A 2 9.36 16.45 -0.95
N ILE A 3 8.70 16.90 -2.02
CA ILE A 3 7.42 17.60 -1.93
C ILE A 3 6.37 16.55 -1.54
N ARG A 4 5.65 16.80 -0.45
CA ARG A 4 4.50 15.98 -0.01
C ARG A 4 3.23 16.72 -0.38
N LEU A 5 2.30 16.01 -1.01
CA LEU A 5 1.08 16.57 -1.57
C LEU A 5 -0.17 16.10 -0.81
N THR A 6 -0.04 15.10 0.07
CA THR A 6 -1.19 14.52 0.76
C THR A 6 -0.94 14.25 2.25
N PRO A 7 -1.98 14.27 3.09
CA PRO A 7 -1.88 13.94 4.52
C PRO A 7 -1.33 12.54 4.80
N ILE A 8 -1.53 11.60 3.86
CA ILE A 8 -1.00 10.24 3.95
C ILE A 8 0.53 10.26 3.85
N GLU A 9 1.08 11.02 2.90
CA GLU A 9 2.53 11.19 2.75
C GLU A 9 3.16 11.89 3.96
N ASP A 10 2.45 12.83 4.59
CA ASP A 10 2.96 13.55 5.77
C ASP A 10 3.05 12.67 7.01
N ARG A 11 1.99 11.90 7.30
CA ARG A 11 2.01 10.90 8.38
C ARG A 11 3.11 9.87 8.15
N LEU A 12 3.35 9.49 6.90
CA LEU A 12 4.32 8.45 6.57
C LEU A 12 5.77 8.86 6.82
N ALA A 13 6.12 10.15 6.72
CA ALA A 13 7.48 10.58 7.04
C ALA A 13 7.63 11.18 8.43
N ALA A 14 6.54 11.55 9.11
CA ALA A 14 6.59 11.87 10.54
C ALA A 14 6.90 10.64 11.41
N SER A 15 6.53 9.44 10.95
CA SER A 15 6.68 8.19 11.71
C SER A 15 7.79 7.29 11.17
N ALA A 16 8.89 7.80 10.60
CA ALA A 16 9.86 7.05 9.78
C ALA A 16 10.20 5.58 10.19
N PRO A 17 10.32 5.18 11.48
CA PRO A 17 10.43 3.77 11.86
C PRO A 17 9.08 3.01 11.84
N ASP A 18 8.03 3.58 12.45
CA ASP A 18 6.68 2.97 12.61
C ASP A 18 5.78 3.08 11.36
N ALA A 19 6.06 4.03 10.48
CA ALA A 19 5.37 4.27 9.23
C ALA A 19 5.45 3.05 8.32
N SER A 20 6.61 2.39 8.30
CA SER A 20 6.81 1.16 7.54
C SER A 20 5.92 0.03 8.06
N ALA A 21 5.78 -0.11 9.39
CA ALA A 21 4.93 -1.13 10.00
C ALA A 21 3.43 -0.86 9.75
N ALA A 22 2.98 0.39 9.90
CA ALA A 22 1.61 0.79 9.61
C ALA A 22 1.24 0.58 8.13
N LEU A 23 2.17 0.87 7.21
CA LEU A 23 1.98 0.67 5.78
C LEU A 23 1.93 -0.81 5.40
N LEU A 24 2.79 -1.64 6.01
CA LEU A 24 2.74 -3.09 5.84
C LEU A 24 1.44 -3.69 6.39
N ALA A 25 0.94 -3.19 7.52
CA ALA A 25 -0.36 -3.60 8.05
C ALA A 25 -1.51 -3.22 7.10
N GLN A 26 -1.47 -2.03 6.50
CA GLN A 26 -2.44 -1.62 5.47
C GLN A 26 -2.35 -2.47 4.21
N LEU A 27 -1.15 -2.82 3.74
CA LEU A 27 -0.95 -3.74 2.63
C LEU A 27 -1.52 -5.13 2.95
N ALA A 28 -1.32 -5.63 4.17
CA ALA A 28 -1.88 -6.92 4.60
C ALA A 28 -3.42 -6.89 4.61
N GLN A 29 -4.04 -5.81 5.08
CA GLN A 29 -5.49 -5.61 5.04
C GLN A 29 -6.03 -5.60 3.60
N LEU A 30 -5.37 -4.87 2.70
CA LEU A 30 -5.75 -4.82 1.29
C LEU A 30 -5.57 -6.17 0.59
N SER A 31 -4.49 -6.91 0.91
CA SER A 31 -4.28 -8.26 0.39
C SER A 31 -5.38 -9.22 0.86
N GLY A 32 -5.85 -9.09 2.11
CA GLY A 32 -6.99 -9.83 2.63
C GLY A 32 -8.27 -9.52 1.85
N ALA A 33 -8.58 -8.23 1.65
CA ALA A 33 -9.73 -7.79 0.86
C ALA A 33 -9.67 -8.27 -0.60
N GLN A 34 -8.49 -8.25 -1.23
CA GLN A 34 -8.30 -8.78 -2.57
C GLN A 34 -8.62 -10.27 -2.64
N ARG A 35 -8.23 -11.04 -1.62
CA ARG A 35 -8.50 -12.47 -1.55
C ARG A 35 -9.99 -12.74 -1.39
N THR A 36 -10.65 -12.05 -0.47
CA THR A 36 -12.12 -12.14 -0.30
C THR A 36 -12.87 -11.78 -1.58
N LEU A 37 -12.44 -10.75 -2.30
CA LEU A 37 -13.07 -10.37 -3.57
C LEU A 37 -12.84 -11.41 -4.67
N LYS A 38 -11.64 -12.01 -4.76
CA LYS A 38 -11.37 -13.11 -5.68
C LYS A 38 -12.25 -14.33 -5.36
N ASP A 39 -12.39 -14.67 -4.09
CA ASP A 39 -13.23 -15.79 -3.64
C ASP A 39 -14.72 -15.51 -3.90
N ALA A 40 -15.16 -14.25 -3.76
CA ALA A 40 -16.53 -13.86 -4.12
C ALA A 40 -16.78 -13.96 -5.63
N LEU A 41 -15.79 -13.62 -6.47
CA LEU A 41 -15.87 -13.68 -7.92
C LEU A 41 -15.85 -15.10 -8.50
N THR A 42 -15.38 -16.11 -7.75
CA THR A 42 -15.46 -17.52 -8.17
C THR A 42 -16.84 -18.13 -7.92
N SER A 43 -17.65 -17.50 -7.06
CA SER A 43 -19.03 -17.92 -6.79
C SER A 43 -19.99 -17.35 -7.83
N PRO A 44 -21.09 -18.05 -8.16
CA PRO A 44 -22.09 -17.54 -9.10
C PRO A 44 -22.79 -16.31 -8.50
N LEU A 45 -22.44 -15.13 -9.01
CA LEU A 45 -23.04 -13.85 -8.67
C LEU A 45 -24.00 -13.40 -9.75
N SER A 46 -24.99 -12.58 -9.39
CA SER A 46 -25.80 -11.88 -10.39
C SER A 46 -24.90 -10.97 -11.24
N PRO A 47 -25.23 -10.69 -12.52
CA PRO A 47 -24.40 -9.87 -13.40
C PRO A 47 -24.08 -8.49 -12.82
N ALA A 48 -25.01 -7.89 -12.07
CA ALA A 48 -24.80 -6.62 -11.38
C ALA A 48 -23.79 -6.76 -10.23
N ALA A 49 -23.93 -7.80 -9.40
CA ALA A 49 -23.01 -8.07 -8.30
C ALA A 49 -21.61 -8.43 -8.80
N HIS A 50 -21.50 -9.19 -9.89
CA HIS A 50 -20.22 -9.52 -10.51
C HIS A 50 -19.49 -8.28 -11.04
N ARG A 51 -20.20 -7.36 -11.71
CA ARG A 51 -19.60 -6.08 -12.16
C ARG A 51 -19.11 -5.24 -10.99
N HIS A 52 -19.87 -5.18 -9.91
CA HIS A 52 -19.49 -4.43 -8.72
C HIS A 52 -18.27 -5.05 -8.03
N ALA A 53 -18.27 -6.36 -7.81
CA ALA A 53 -17.14 -7.08 -7.22
C ALA A 53 -15.86 -6.95 -8.07
N ARG A 54 -15.99 -6.95 -9.40
CA ARG A 54 -14.87 -6.71 -10.31
C ARG A 54 -14.29 -5.30 -10.18
N ALA A 55 -15.14 -4.27 -10.17
CA ALA A 55 -14.70 -2.89 -9.98
C ALA A 55 -13.99 -2.69 -8.63
N GLN A 56 -14.51 -3.33 -7.57
CA GLN A 56 -13.86 -3.33 -6.26
C GLN A 56 -12.50 -4.03 -6.29
N ALA A 57 -12.38 -5.17 -6.97
CA ALA A 57 -11.12 -5.88 -7.11
C ALA A 57 -10.06 -5.04 -7.84
N GLU A 58 -10.43 -4.36 -8.92
CA GLU A 58 -9.56 -3.45 -9.67
C GLU A 58 -9.11 -2.24 -8.80
N ALA A 59 -10.02 -1.68 -8.00
CA ALA A 59 -9.69 -0.59 -7.08
C ALA A 59 -8.71 -1.02 -5.97
N VAL A 60 -8.91 -2.22 -5.40
CA VAL A 60 -7.99 -2.78 -4.38
C VAL A 60 -6.61 -3.05 -4.98
N ASP A 61 -6.54 -3.58 -6.19
CA ASP A 61 -5.26 -3.83 -6.88
C ASP A 61 -4.50 -2.51 -7.14
N ALA A 62 -5.21 -1.48 -7.59
CA ALA A 62 -4.65 -0.13 -7.76
C ALA A 62 -4.13 0.44 -6.44
N ALA A 63 -4.90 0.30 -5.35
CA ALA A 63 -4.48 0.75 -4.02
C ALA A 63 -3.20 0.06 -3.54
N ILE A 64 -3.10 -1.27 -3.71
CA ILE A 64 -1.88 -2.05 -3.41
C ILE A 64 -0.69 -1.53 -4.23
N GLY A 65 -0.89 -1.26 -5.52
CA GLY A 65 0.15 -0.74 -6.40
C GLY A 65 0.67 0.64 -5.99
N ILE A 66 -0.23 1.56 -5.60
CA ILE A 66 0.12 2.90 -5.13
C ILE A 66 0.90 2.82 -3.81
N LEU A 67 0.38 2.06 -2.84
CA LEU A 67 1.03 1.88 -1.54
C LEU A 67 2.40 1.24 -1.67
N SER A 68 2.55 0.21 -2.50
CA SER A 68 3.83 -0.46 -2.73
C SER A 68 4.90 0.50 -3.30
N ARG A 69 4.51 1.35 -4.26
CA ARG A 69 5.41 2.38 -4.82
C ARG A 69 5.78 3.43 -3.77
N LEU A 70 4.83 3.84 -2.93
CA LEU A 70 5.10 4.74 -1.81
C LEU A 70 6.09 4.10 -0.84
N THR A 71 5.88 2.85 -0.40
CA THR A 71 6.81 2.11 0.47
C THR A 71 8.21 2.08 -0.13
N GLN A 72 8.34 1.76 -1.41
CA GLN A 72 9.63 1.69 -2.10
C GLN A 72 10.31 3.06 -2.18
N ARG A 73 9.56 4.12 -2.51
CA ARG A 73 10.09 5.50 -2.54
C ARG A 73 10.54 5.95 -1.16
N PHE A 74 9.78 5.64 -0.11
CA PHE A 74 10.13 5.97 1.27
C PHE A 74 11.37 5.21 1.73
N ARG A 75 11.45 3.90 1.46
CA ARG A 75 12.67 3.11 1.75
C ARG A 75 13.89 3.64 1.00
N ALA A 76 13.74 4.06 -0.27
CA ALA A 76 14.85 4.66 -1.03
C ALA A 76 15.26 6.04 -0.48
N SER A 77 14.30 6.84 0.01
CA SER A 77 14.55 8.21 0.49
C SER A 77 15.05 8.27 1.94
N TYR A 78 14.62 7.32 2.78
CA TYR A 78 14.88 7.31 4.23
C TYR A 78 15.66 6.07 4.71
N GLY A 79 15.79 5.01 3.90
CA GLY A 79 16.60 3.83 4.25
C GLY A 79 18.11 4.04 4.11
N ARG A 80 18.55 5.12 3.45
CA ARG A 80 19.97 5.46 3.31
C ARG A 80 20.57 6.13 4.56
N THR A 81 19.75 6.54 5.54
CA THR A 81 20.26 7.09 6.81
C THR A 81 20.64 6.02 7.84
N GLY A 82 20.50 4.73 7.51
CA GLY A 82 20.94 3.61 8.36
C GLY A 82 22.33 3.06 8.04
N GLU A 83 22.90 3.37 6.87
CA GLU A 83 24.31 3.09 6.57
C GLU A 83 25.11 4.36 6.84
N THR A 84 25.51 4.57 8.08
CA THR A 84 26.66 5.43 8.37
C THR A 84 27.87 4.82 7.65
N PRO A 85 28.49 5.49 6.66
CA PRO A 85 29.84 5.11 6.28
C PRO A 85 30.72 5.42 7.48
N SER A 86 31.04 4.39 8.28
CA SER A 86 32.10 4.46 9.28
C SER A 86 33.40 4.69 8.52
N SER A 87 33.73 5.95 8.30
CA SER A 87 35.05 6.39 7.85
C SER A 87 35.85 6.77 9.09
N ARG A 88 36.76 5.87 9.46
CA ARG A 88 38.08 6.04 10.11
C ARG A 88 38.32 5.02 11.22
#